data_AF-A0A8K0NYE2-F1
#
_entry.id   AF-A0A8K0NYE2-F1
#
_cell.length_a   1.000
_cell.length_b   1.000
_cell.length_c   1.000
_cell.angle_alpha   90.00
_cell.angle_beta   90.00
_cell.angle_gamma   90.00
#
_symmetry.space_group_name_H-M   'P 1'
#
loop_
_entity.id
_entity.type
_entity.pdbx_description
1 polymer ?
#
loop_
_entity_poly.entity_id
_entity_poly.type
_entity_poly.pdbx_seq_one_letter_code
_entity_poly.pdbx_strand_id
1 'polypeptide(L)'
;MKIKTLVKRALSECNCPPHIVDDLMERAHESRWPPGLSSLETRQANRRQYENFVCKRIPGRQAVVVLQCDNSHMSEDMMVEPGLVMIFAHGSNFSRGVLEDVAD
;
A
#
# COMPACT_ATOMS: atom_id res chain seq x y z
N MET A 1 3.37 5.68 14.84
CA MET A 1 4.75 5.78 14.29
C MET A 1 5.57 4.47 14.29
N LYS A 2 5.41 3.53 15.24
CA LYS A 2 6.25 2.29 15.29
C LYS A 2 6.13 1.39 14.06
N ILE A 3 4.95 1.30 13.44
CA ILE A 3 4.71 0.39 12.31
C ILE A 3 5.43 0.82 11.02
N LYS A 4 5.53 2.13 10.76
CA LYS A 4 6.26 2.67 9.60
C LYS A 4 7.74 2.27 9.63
N THR A 5 8.40 2.36 10.79
CA THR A 5 9.79 1.92 10.96
C THR A 5 9.96 0.41 10.73
N LEU A 6 8.98 -0.38 11.16
CA LEU A 6 9.00 -1.84 11.00
C LEU A 6 8.78 -2.26 9.53
N VAL A 7 7.95 -1.53 8.79
CA VAL A 7 7.78 -1.72 7.34
C VAL A 7 9.05 -1.31 6.59
N LYS A 8 9.62 -0.14 6.91
CA LYS A 8 10.90 0.32 6.33
C LYS A 8 11.99 -0.73 6.47
N ARG A 9 12.17 -1.26 7.68
CA ARG A 9 13.15 -2.31 7.97
C ARG A 9 12.90 -3.58 7.15
N ALA A 10 11.67 -4.05 7.08
CA ALA A 10 11.33 -5.26 6.33
C ALA A 10 11.58 -5.10 4.82
N LEU A 11 11.35 -3.90 4.26
CA LEU A 11 11.67 -3.61 2.87
C LEU A 11 13.18 -3.60 2.62
N SER A 12 13.96 -3.04 3.53
CA SER A 12 15.42 -3.10 3.46
C SER A 12 15.95 -4.53 3.56
N GLU A 13 15.35 -5.37 4.42
CA GLU A 13 15.69 -6.79 4.54
C GLU A 13 15.34 -7.60 3.26
N CYS A 14 14.44 -7.09 2.41
CA CYS A 14 14.08 -7.67 1.12
C CYS A 14 14.97 -7.18 -0.05
N ASN A 15 16.11 -6.53 0.22
CA ASN A 15 16.99 -5.92 -0.78
C ASN A 15 16.33 -4.84 -1.66
N CYS A 16 15.28 -4.18 -1.15
CA CYS A 16 14.71 -3.03 -1.85
C CYS A 16 15.72 -1.86 -1.85
N PRO A 17 15.98 -1.19 -2.99
CA PRO A 17 16.94 -0.08 -3.04
C PRO A 17 16.57 1.02 -2.02
N PRO A 18 17.54 1.57 -1.26
CA PRO A 18 17.24 2.50 -0.18
C PRO A 18 16.40 3.73 -0.59
N HIS A 19 16.67 4.30 -1.76
CA HIS A 19 15.92 5.44 -2.30
C HIS A 19 14.46 5.08 -2.58
N ILE A 20 14.19 3.90 -3.13
CA ILE A 20 12.82 3.40 -3.36
C ILE A 20 12.09 3.16 -2.03
N VAL A 21 12.80 2.64 -1.03
CA VAL A 21 12.22 2.44 0.31
C VAL A 21 11.78 3.77 0.92
N ASP A 22 12.61 4.81 0.83
CA ASP A 22 12.27 6.14 1.34
C ASP A 22 11.04 6.73 0.61
N ASP A 23 11.01 6.63 -0.72
CA ASP A 23 9.90 7.07 -1.55
C ASP A 23 8.59 6.34 -1.27
N LEU A 24 8.65 5.02 -1.02
CA LEU A 24 7.50 4.20 -0.63
C LEU A 24 7.01 4.55 0.77
N MET A 25 7.93 4.79 1.70
CA MET A 25 7.60 5.15 3.08
C MET A 25 6.99 6.54 3.19
N GLU A 26 7.40 7.48 2.33
CA GLU A 26 6.79 8.80 2.22
C GLU A 26 5.33 8.68 1.74
N ARG A 27 5.06 7.78 0.78
CA ARG A 27 3.72 7.46 0.25
C ARG A 27 2.92 6.46 1.10
N ALA A 28 3.38 6.13 2.30
CA ALA A 28 2.66 5.25 3.24
C ALA A 28 1.57 5.99 4.06
N HIS A 29 1.09 7.13 3.59
CA HIS A 29 0.07 7.94 4.25
C HIS A 29 -0.96 8.41 3.21
N GLU A 30 -2.23 8.42 3.59
CA GLU A 30 -3.35 8.74 2.70
C GLU A 30 -3.23 10.11 2.01
N SER A 31 -2.63 11.10 2.69
CA SER A 31 -2.39 12.43 2.11
C SER A 31 -1.47 12.45 0.89
N ARG A 32 -0.76 11.33 0.63
CA ARG A 32 0.13 11.14 -0.53
C ARG A 32 -0.32 9.99 -1.42
N TRP A 33 -1.48 9.42 -1.17
CA TRP A 33 -2.09 8.42 -2.02
C TRP A 33 -2.69 9.06 -3.27
N PRO A 34 -2.79 8.29 -4.38
CA PRO A 34 -3.39 8.79 -5.60
C PRO A 34 -4.89 9.10 -5.38
N PRO A 35 -5.50 9.98 -6.20
CA PRO A 35 -6.85 10.49 -5.97
C PRO A 35 -7.89 9.41 -5.71
N GLY A 36 -7.81 8.27 -6.39
CA GLY A 36 -8.70 7.12 -6.27
C GLY A 36 -8.61 6.36 -4.95
N LEU A 37 -7.67 6.70 -4.07
CA LEU A 37 -7.50 6.15 -2.72
C LEU A 37 -7.50 7.22 -1.61
N SER A 38 -7.63 8.50 -1.98
CA SER A 38 -7.41 9.67 -1.09
C SER A 38 -8.33 9.78 0.13
N SER A 39 -9.49 9.11 0.13
CA SER A 39 -10.44 9.14 1.25
C SER A 39 -11.12 7.78 1.43
N LEU A 40 -11.72 7.55 2.60
CA LEU A 40 -12.50 6.33 2.87
C LEU A 40 -13.69 6.19 1.90
N GLU A 41 -14.39 7.29 1.62
CA GLU A 41 -15.51 7.32 0.68
C GLU A 41 -15.06 6.92 -0.74
N THR A 42 -13.96 7.51 -1.22
CA THR A 42 -13.41 7.19 -2.55
C THR A 42 -12.96 5.74 -2.61
N ARG A 43 -12.35 5.21 -1.54
CA ARG A 43 -12.02 3.78 -1.43
C ARG A 43 -13.28 2.92 -1.55
N GLN A 44 -14.32 3.19 -0.76
CA GLN A 44 -15.57 2.41 -0.85
C GLN A 44 -16.19 2.45 -2.26
N ALA A 45 -16.18 3.61 -2.92
CA ALA A 45 -16.65 3.75 -4.29
C ALA A 45 -15.80 2.95 -5.30
N ASN A 46 -14.48 2.92 -5.11
CA ASN A 46 -13.52 2.24 -5.99
C ASN A 46 -13.27 0.78 -5.61
N ARG A 47 -14.12 0.18 -4.77
CA ARG A 47 -13.90 -1.16 -4.21
C ARG A 47 -13.51 -2.23 -5.21
N ARG A 48 -14.23 -2.30 -6.33
CA ARG A 48 -13.99 -3.28 -7.38
C ARG A 48 -12.67 -3.06 -8.12
N GLN A 49 -12.15 -1.84 -8.12
CA GLN A 49 -10.93 -1.51 -8.87
C GLN A 49 -9.70 -2.03 -8.13
N TYR A 50 -9.58 -1.76 -6.84
CA TYR A 50 -8.41 -2.19 -6.07
C TYR A 50 -8.39 -3.69 -5.73
N GLU A 51 -9.50 -4.40 -5.86
CA GLU A 51 -9.50 -5.89 -5.84
C GLU A 51 -8.59 -6.48 -6.94
N ASN A 52 -8.28 -5.70 -7.98
CA ASN A 52 -7.37 -6.07 -9.05
C ASN A 52 -5.89 -5.72 -8.76
N PHE A 53 -5.57 -5.16 -7.59
CA PHE A 53 -4.17 -4.89 -7.26
C PHE A 53 -3.38 -6.19 -7.09
N VAL A 54 -2.20 -6.21 -7.71
CA VAL A 54 -1.13 -7.15 -7.39
C VAL A 54 -0.38 -6.61 -6.18
N CYS A 55 -0.74 -7.09 -4.99
CA CYS A 55 -0.07 -6.71 -3.75
C CYS A 55 0.96 -7.76 -3.31
N LYS A 56 2.11 -7.29 -2.83
CA LYS A 56 3.16 -8.11 -2.21
C LYS A 56 3.10 -7.94 -0.70
N ARG A 57 2.84 -9.03 0.03
CA ARG A 57 2.79 -9.02 1.50
C ARG A 57 4.18 -8.81 2.09
N ILE A 58 4.26 -7.95 3.10
CA ILE A 58 5.49 -7.77 3.88
C ILE A 58 5.55 -8.88 4.95
N PRO A 59 6.60 -9.74 4.94
CA PRO A 59 6.70 -10.86 5.88
C PRO A 59 6.62 -10.42 7.35
N GLY A 60 5.79 -11.11 8.14
CA GLY A 60 5.64 -10.83 9.57
C GLY A 60 4.98 -9.49 9.91
N ARG A 61 4.42 -8.77 8.92
CA ARG A 61 3.76 -7.47 9.11
C ARG A 61 2.32 -7.50 8.61
N GLN A 62 1.50 -6.61 9.16
CA GLN A 62 0.16 -6.28 8.68
C GLN A 62 0.28 -5.14 7.64
N ALA A 63 1.03 -5.40 6.58
CA ALA A 63 1.28 -4.42 5.55
C ALA A 63 1.57 -5.10 4.22
N VAL A 64 1.24 -4.41 3.14
CA VAL A 64 1.52 -4.83 1.77
C VAL A 64 2.14 -3.68 1.01
N VAL A 65 2.92 -4.02 0.00
CA VAL A 65 3.42 -3.07 -1.00
C VAL A 65 2.70 -3.33 -2.31
N VAL A 66 2.27 -2.25 -2.95
CA VAL A 66 1.71 -2.25 -4.29
C VAL A 66 2.66 -1.46 -5.16
N LEU A 67 3.45 -2.16 -5.97
CA LEU A 67 4.44 -1.53 -6.85
C LEU A 67 3.78 -1.16 -8.18
N GLN A 68 4.11 0.02 -8.71
CA GLN A 68 3.58 0.48 -9.99
C GLN A 68 3.96 -0.47 -11.13
N CYS A 69 5.17 -1.02 -11.12
CA CYS A 69 5.64 -1.93 -12.17
C CYS A 69 4.85 -3.25 -12.25
N ASP A 70 4.30 -3.73 -11.11
CA ASP A 70 3.44 -4.92 -11.07
C ASP A 70 1.95 -4.58 -11.31
N ASN A 71 1.61 -3.29 -11.40
CA ASN A 71 0.25 -2.78 -11.46
C ASN A 71 0.04 -1.79 -12.62
N SER A 72 0.78 -1.96 -13.72
CA SER A 72 0.66 -1.11 -14.91
C SER A 72 -0.71 -1.21 -15.61
N HIS A 73 -1.52 -2.22 -15.27
CA HIS A 73 -2.91 -2.37 -15.71
C HIS A 73 -3.88 -1.46 -14.95
N MET A 74 -3.46 -0.88 -13.83
CA MET A 74 -4.29 0.02 -13.02
C MET A 74 -4.20 1.45 -13.56
N SER A 75 -5.29 2.21 -13.40
CA SER A 75 -5.33 3.63 -13.78
C SER A 75 -4.31 4.48 -13.00
N GLU A 76 -3.85 5.57 -13.60
CA GLU A 76 -3.01 6.59 -12.94
C GLU A 76 -3.70 7.21 -11.71
N ASP A 77 -5.03 7.22 -11.68
CA ASP A 77 -5.78 7.67 -10.50
C ASP A 77 -5.69 6.69 -9.31
N MET A 78 -5.23 5.46 -9.55
CA MET A 78 -5.13 4.38 -8.55
C MET A 78 -3.69 4.01 -8.23
N MET A 79 -2.72 4.43 -9.03
CA MET A 79 -1.31 4.09 -8.89
C MET A 79 -0.39 5.29 -8.96
N VAL A 80 0.75 5.19 -8.29
CA VAL A 80 1.80 6.21 -8.31
C VAL A 80 3.16 5.52 -8.33
N GLU A 81 4.13 6.07 -9.04
CA GLU A 81 5.51 5.57 -9.06
C GLU A 81 6.27 5.99 -7.79
N PRO A 82 7.09 5.11 -7.14
CA PRO A 82 7.37 3.71 -7.50
C PRO A 82 6.30 2.71 -7.01
N GLY A 83 5.39 3.18 -6.16
CA GLY A 83 4.30 2.39 -5.61
C GLY A 83 3.74 3.05 -4.35
N LEU A 84 3.02 2.25 -3.58
CA LEU A 84 2.40 2.65 -2.33
C LEU A 84 2.42 1.51 -1.31
N VAL A 85 2.39 1.90 -0.03
CA VAL A 85 2.41 0.99 1.11
C VAL A 85 1.08 1.13 1.84
N MET A 86 0.40 0.01 2.05
CA MET A 86 -0.83 -0.05 2.83
C MET A 86 -0.58 -0.82 4.12
N ILE A 87 -1.07 -0.29 5.24
CA ILE A 87 -0.89 -0.85 6.59
C ILE A 87 -2.27 -1.10 7.20
N PHE A 88 -2.50 -2.29 7.74
CA PHE A 88 -3.81 -2.74 8.22
C PHE A 88 -3.88 -2.81 9.75
N ALA A 89 -5.08 -2.56 10.29
CA ALA A 89 -5.42 -2.88 11.67
C ALA A 89 -5.59 -4.41 11.87
N HIS A 90 -5.42 -4.90 13.11
CA HIS A 90 -5.35 -6.33 13.43
C HIS A 90 -6.58 -7.14 12.96
N GLY A 91 -6.34 -8.27 12.28
CA GLY A 91 -7.34 -9.31 12.04
C GLY A 91 -7.71 -9.55 10.57
N SER A 92 -7.26 -8.71 9.63
CA SER A 92 -7.56 -8.86 8.22
C SER A 92 -6.68 -9.93 7.57
N ASN A 93 -7.27 -11.09 7.29
CA ASN A 93 -6.68 -12.03 6.34
C ASN A 93 -6.63 -11.34 4.98
N PHE A 94 -5.44 -11.31 4.36
CA PHE A 94 -5.15 -10.71 3.05
C PHE A 94 -6.05 -11.20 1.89
N SER A 95 -6.95 -12.15 2.15
CA SER A 95 -7.80 -12.83 1.17
C SER A 95 -9.10 -12.10 0.77
N ARG A 96 -9.50 -10.97 1.38
CA ARG A 96 -10.66 -10.16 0.93
C ARG A 96 -10.81 -8.88 1.77
N GLY A 97 -10.98 -7.71 1.16
CA GLY A 97 -11.42 -6.47 1.86
C GLY A 97 -10.34 -5.51 2.36
N VAL A 98 -9.11 -5.65 1.85
CA VAL A 98 -7.86 -5.07 2.35
C VAL A 98 -7.89 -3.54 2.64
N LEU A 99 -8.58 -2.71 1.85
CA LEU A 99 -8.52 -1.25 1.98
C LEU A 99 -9.51 -0.61 2.98
N GLU A 100 -10.52 -1.36 3.43
CA GLU A 100 -11.51 -0.88 4.42
C GLU A 100 -10.89 -0.83 5.84
N ASP A 101 -9.88 -1.66 6.10
CA ASP A 101 -9.19 -1.78 7.39
C ASP A 101 -7.83 -1.07 7.43
N VAL A 102 -7.51 -0.23 6.43
CA VAL A 102 -6.27 0.56 6.47
C VAL A 102 -6.42 1.61 7.57
N ALA A 103 -5.54 1.51 8.56
CA ALA A 103 -5.49 2.43 9.68
C ALA A 103 -5.06 3.83 9.21
N ASP A 104 -5.79 4.84 9.70
CA ASP A 104 -5.41 6.26 9.60
C ASP A 104 -4.05 6.54 10.27
#